data_AF-A0A9Q0YRK8-F1
#
_entry.id   AF-A0A9Q0YRK8-F1
#
_cell.length_a   1.000
_cell.length_b   1.000
_cell.length_c   1.000
_cell.angle_alpha   90.00
_cell.angle_beta   90.00
_cell.angle_gamma   90.00
#
_symmetry.space_group_name_H-M   'P 1'
#
loop_
_entity.id
_entity.type
_entity.pdbx_description
1 polymer ?
#
loop_
_entity_poly.entity_id
_entity_poly.type
_entity_poly.pdbx_seq_one_letter_code
_entity_poly.pdbx_strand_id
1 'polypeptide(L)'
;MKTMEICTKLEQEEIVVVLDQAIYSKALQIVWKESQRFNKVILRLGAFHTTCVMLGVIGKRFDDAGLRDVLIESGCYSSWVNNGVMTGKALQPRHSNF
;
A
#
# COMPACT_ATOMS: atom_id res chain seq x y z
N MET A 1 23.52 -0.05 -10.79
CA MET A 1 22.13 -0.58 -10.83
C MET A 1 21.62 -0.24 -12.21
N LYS A 2 21.27 -1.24 -13.02
CA LYS A 2 20.95 -1.03 -14.45
C LYS A 2 19.96 0.11 -14.67
N THR A 3 18.96 0.26 -13.80
CA THR A 3 17.96 1.33 -13.88
C THR A 3 18.55 2.73 -13.71
N MET A 4 19.54 2.93 -12.83
CA MET A 4 20.24 4.22 -12.66
C MET A 4 21.12 4.56 -13.86
N GLU A 5 21.76 3.54 -14.45
CA GLU A 5 22.54 3.70 -15.69
C GLU A 5 21.62 4.07 -16.86
N ILE A 6 20.44 3.46 -16.97
CA ILE A 6 19.42 3.80 -17.96
C ILE A 6 18.90 5.23 -17.75
N CYS A 7 18.54 5.60 -16.52
CA CYS A 7 18.10 6.95 -16.18
C CYS A 7 19.14 8.01 -16.57
N THR A 8 20.42 7.72 -16.34
CA THR A 8 21.52 8.62 -16.74
C THR A 8 21.65 8.71 -18.26
N LYS A 9 21.53 7.57 -18.98
CA LYS A 9 21.57 7.54 -20.45
C LYS A 9 20.37 8.22 -21.11
N LEU A 10 19.21 8.18 -20.46
CA LEU A 10 17.98 8.81 -20.92
C LEU A 10 17.84 10.26 -20.44
N GLU A 11 18.87 10.81 -19.79
CA GLU A 11 18.88 12.17 -19.23
C GLU A 11 17.69 12.45 -18.31
N GLN A 12 17.22 11.41 -17.61
CA GLN A 12 16.13 11.53 -16.65
C GLN A 12 16.66 12.02 -15.30
N GLU A 13 15.94 12.95 -14.71
CA GLU A 13 16.25 13.48 -13.36
C GLU A 13 15.94 12.44 -12.29
N GLU A 14 14.87 11.68 -12.46
CA GLU A 14 14.32 10.78 -11.45
C GLU A 14 13.77 9.47 -12.05
N ILE A 15 13.69 8.44 -11.21
CA ILE A 15 13.15 7.12 -11.52
C ILE A 15 12.05 6.82 -10.52
N VAL A 16 10.84 6.60 -11.01
CA VAL A 16 9.74 6.13 -10.17
C VAL A 16 9.71 4.60 -10.16
N VAL A 17 9.84 4.00 -8.99
CA VAL A 17 9.75 2.56 -8.78
C VAL A 17 8.49 2.25 -7.99
N VAL A 18 7.52 1.63 -8.65
CA VAL A 18 6.26 1.21 -8.04
C VAL A 18 6.41 -0.22 -7.52
N LEU A 19 6.11 -0.43 -6.24
CA LEU A 19 6.33 -1.69 -5.55
C LEU A 19 5.07 -2.17 -4.82
N ASP A 20 4.96 -3.48 -4.63
CA ASP A 20 4.11 -4.06 -3.60
C ASP A 20 4.50 -3.51 -2.21
N GLN A 21 3.57 -3.53 -1.26
CA GLN A 21 3.77 -3.03 0.10
C GLN A 21 4.96 -3.67 0.85
N ALA A 22 5.14 -4.99 0.74
CA ALA A 22 6.23 -5.66 1.45
C ALA A 22 7.59 -5.27 0.88
N ILE A 23 7.70 -5.25 -0.45
CA ILE A 23 8.93 -4.84 -1.14
C ILE A 23 9.19 -3.34 -0.93
N TYR A 24 8.16 -2.50 -0.99
CA TYR A 24 8.24 -1.06 -0.73
C TYR A 24 8.85 -0.78 0.65
N SER A 25 8.37 -1.44 1.70
CA SER A 25 8.87 -1.26 3.07
C SER A 25 10.37 -1.57 3.18
N LYS A 26 10.84 -2.62 2.49
CA LYS A 26 12.26 -2.97 2.45
C LYS A 26 13.08 -2.03 1.58
N ALA A 27 12.57 -1.63 0.41
CA ALA A 27 13.22 -0.67 -0.46
C ALA A 27 13.38 0.69 0.23
N LEU A 28 12.40 1.13 1.01
CA LEU A 28 12.45 2.38 1.76
C LEU A 28 13.58 2.39 2.79
N GLN A 29 13.77 1.29 3.52
CA GLN A 29 14.90 1.13 4.44
C GLN A 29 16.26 1.24 3.73
N ILE A 30 16.37 0.66 2.53
CA ILE A 30 17.60 0.72 1.71
C ILE A 30 17.84 2.16 1.22
N VAL A 31 16.83 2.81 0.66
CA VAL A 31 16.93 4.18 0.15
C VAL A 31 17.29 5.16 1.27
N TRP A 32 16.73 5.00 2.47
CA TRP A 32 17.10 5.84 3.61
C TRP A 32 18.54 5.61 4.08
N LYS A 33 19.00 4.35 4.09
CA LYS A 33 20.37 4.02 4.50
C LYS A 33 21.42 4.50 3.49
N GLU A 34 21.09 4.48 2.20
CA GLU A 34 21.99 4.84 1.09
C GLU A 34 21.44 6.02 0.27
N SER A 35 20.99 7.08 0.95
CA SER A 35 20.25 8.19 0.33
C SER A 35 21.00 8.90 -0.79
N GLN A 36 22.33 9.03 -0.67
CA GLN A 36 23.18 9.60 -1.73
C GLN A 36 23.20 8.73 -2.99
N ARG A 37 23.20 7.40 -2.84
CA ARG A 37 23.25 6.46 -3.96
C ARG A 37 21.92 6.37 -4.70
N PHE A 38 20.82 6.50 -3.97
CA PHE A 38 19.46 6.39 -4.49
C PHE A 38 18.73 7.74 -4.54
N ASN A 39 19.47 8.84 -4.64
CA ASN A 39 18.93 10.20 -4.63
C ASN A 39 17.98 10.51 -5.80
N LYS A 40 18.07 9.76 -6.90
CA LYS A 40 17.16 9.86 -8.06
C LYS A 40 15.99 8.87 -7.99
N VAL A 41 15.91 8.02 -6.97
CA VAL A 41 14.86 6.99 -6.89
C VAL A 41 13.70 7.49 -6.04
N ILE A 42 12.52 7.57 -6.67
CA ILE A 42 11.25 7.79 -5.99
C ILE A 42 10.54 6.46 -5.85
N LEU A 43 10.38 5.99 -4.61
CA LEU A 43 9.59 4.81 -4.32
C LEU A 43 8.10 5.19 -4.23
N ARG A 44 7.25 4.40 -4.87
CA ARG A 44 5.78 4.54 -4.76
C ARG A 44 5.13 3.18 -4.43
N LEU A 45 4.12 3.20 -3.58
CA LEU A 45 3.26 2.03 -3.40
C LEU A 45 2.41 1.81 -4.66
N GLY A 46 2.18 0.55 -5.02
CA GLY A 46 1.19 0.20 -6.04
C GLY A 46 -0.20 0.78 -5.70
N ALA A 47 -0.98 1.13 -6.73
CA ALA A 47 -2.29 1.78 -6.55
C ALA A 47 -3.21 0.95 -5.65
N PHE A 48 -3.24 -0.37 -5.83
CA PHE A 48 -3.99 -1.29 -4.98
C PHE A 48 -3.59 -1.19 -3.50
N HIS A 49 -2.30 -1.32 -3.21
CA HIS A 49 -1.78 -1.23 -1.85
C HIS A 49 -1.96 0.17 -1.25
N THR A 50 -1.91 1.22 -2.06
CA THR A 50 -2.21 2.59 -1.63
C THR A 50 -3.66 2.70 -1.14
N THR A 51 -4.61 2.15 -1.89
CA THR A 51 -6.03 2.09 -1.48
C THR A 51 -6.19 1.27 -0.21
N CYS A 52 -5.56 0.09 -0.12
CA CYS A 52 -5.58 -0.75 1.06
C CYS A 52 -5.05 -0.01 2.31
N VAL A 53 -3.91 0.67 2.21
CA VAL A 53 -3.34 1.48 3.31
C VAL A 53 -4.32 2.58 3.72
N MET A 54 -4.93 3.29 2.77
CA MET A 54 -5.90 4.33 3.06
C MET A 54 -7.14 3.79 3.77
N LEU A 55 -7.69 2.67 3.31
CA LEU A 55 -8.82 1.99 3.96
C LEU A 55 -8.47 1.56 5.38
N GLY A 56 -7.27 1.00 5.60
CA GLY A 56 -6.82 0.62 6.95
C GLY A 56 -6.63 1.81 7.89
N VAL A 57 -6.18 2.96 7.37
CA VAL A 57 -6.08 4.21 8.17
C VAL A 57 -7.47 4.71 8.57
N ILE A 58 -8.41 4.75 7.63
CA ILE A 58 -9.81 5.15 7.91
C ILE A 58 -10.45 4.17 8.89
N GLY A 59 -10.32 2.87 8.64
CA GLY A 59 -10.83 1.81 9.49
C GLY A 59 -10.34 1.95 10.92
N LYS A 60 -9.02 2.07 11.12
CA LYS A 60 -8.43 2.26 12.46
C LYS A 60 -8.83 3.58 13.12
N ARG A 61 -9.00 4.65 12.35
CA ARG A 61 -9.33 5.99 12.88
C ARG A 61 -10.73 6.06 13.46
N PHE A 62 -11.66 5.26 12.93
CA PHE A 62 -13.08 5.27 13.28
C PHE A 62 -13.59 3.90 13.75
N ASP A 63 -12.70 2.99 14.15
CA ASP A 63 -13.06 1.64 14.59
C ASP A 63 -13.97 1.68 15.82
N ASP A 64 -13.75 2.65 16.71
CA ASP A 64 -14.54 2.93 17.92
C ASP A 64 -15.65 3.97 17.70
N ALA A 65 -15.76 4.54 16.50
CA ALA A 65 -16.72 5.59 16.15
C ALA A 65 -17.93 5.06 15.35
N GLY A 66 -18.14 3.74 15.32
CA GLY A 66 -19.28 3.12 14.64
C GLY A 66 -19.16 3.05 13.12
N LEU A 67 -17.97 3.28 12.54
CA LEU A 67 -17.76 3.16 11.09
C LEU A 67 -18.16 1.76 10.58
N ARG A 68 -17.87 0.73 11.38
CA ARG A 68 -18.24 -0.65 11.09
C ARG A 68 -19.75 -0.81 10.87
N ASP A 69 -20.55 -0.22 11.75
CA ASP A 69 -22.00 -0.33 11.75
C ASP A 69 -22.58 0.46 10.59
N VAL A 70 -22.10 1.70 10.37
CA VAL A 70 -22.51 2.53 9.22
C VAL A 70 -22.27 1.81 7.89
N LEU A 71 -21.11 1.15 7.71
CA LEU A 71 -20.80 0.43 6.47
C LEU A 71 -21.72 -0.78 6.22
N ILE A 72 -22.18 -1.44 7.29
CA ILE A 72 -23.11 -2.59 7.20
C ILE A 72 -24.54 -2.11 6.99
N GLU A 73 -25.01 -1.18 7.82
CA GLU A 73 -26.40 -0.71 7.83
C GLU A 73 -26.75 0.11 6.58
N SER A 74 -25.77 0.81 5.99
CA SER A 74 -25.94 1.50 4.71
C SER A 74 -26.03 0.56 3.50
N GLY A 75 -25.74 -0.73 3.68
CA GLY A 75 -25.66 -1.70 2.58
C GLY A 75 -24.44 -1.51 1.67
N CYS A 76 -23.52 -0.59 1.98
CA CYS A 76 -22.30 -0.39 1.19
C CYS A 76 -21.36 -1.60 1.27
N TYR A 77 -21.30 -2.28 2.42
CA TYR A 77 -20.46 -3.46 2.62
C TYR A 77 -21.23 -4.55 3.36
N SER A 78 -20.99 -5.82 2.99
CA SER A 78 -21.46 -6.94 3.80
C SER A 78 -20.54 -7.15 5.01
N SER A 79 -21.07 -7.76 6.06
CA SER A 79 -20.31 -8.15 7.25
C SER A 79 -19.07 -8.99 6.92
N TRP A 80 -19.10 -9.71 5.78
CA TRP A 80 -18.01 -10.56 5.29
C TRP A 80 -16.81 -9.78 4.76
N VAL A 81 -17.02 -8.70 4.00
CA VAL A 81 -15.93 -7.88 3.43
C VAL A 81 -15.39 -6.82 4.41
N ASN A 82 -16.15 -6.52 5.46
CA ASN A 82 -15.86 -5.44 6.40
C ASN A 82 -14.47 -5.57 7.07
N ASN A 83 -14.06 -6.78 7.45
CA ASN A 83 -12.74 -6.96 8.07
C ASN A 83 -11.57 -6.62 7.15
N GLY A 84 -11.69 -6.86 5.84
CA GLY A 84 -10.65 -6.47 4.89
C GLY A 84 -10.54 -4.95 4.78
N VAL A 85 -11.68 -4.26 4.70
CA VAL A 85 -11.77 -2.80 4.65
C VAL A 85 -11.20 -2.16 5.92
N MET A 86 -11.66 -2.59 7.09
CA MET A 86 -11.26 -2.02 8.39
C MET A 86 -9.77 -2.21 8.69
N THR A 87 -9.17 -3.29 8.18
CA THR A 87 -7.74 -3.58 8.40
C THR A 87 -6.85 -3.14 7.25
N GLY A 88 -7.42 -2.64 6.14
CA GLY A 88 -6.67 -2.29 4.95
C GLY A 88 -5.97 -3.48 4.31
N LYS A 89 -6.55 -4.68 4.42
CA LYS A 89 -6.00 -5.91 3.84
C LYS A 89 -6.88 -6.36 2.68
N ALA A 90 -6.24 -6.88 1.63
CA ALA A 90 -6.96 -7.57 0.57
C ALA A 90 -7.88 -8.63 1.17
N LEU A 91 -9.07 -8.79 0.60
CA LEU A 91 -9.98 -9.88 0.93
C LEU A 91 -9.25 -11.19 0.62
N GLN A 92 -8.61 -11.78 1.61
CA GLN A 92 -8.16 -13.16 1.50
C GLN A 92 -9.43 -14.00 1.63
N PRO A 93 -9.72 -14.91 0.69
CA PRO A 93 -10.63 -15.99 0.99
C PRO A 93 -10.08 -16.65 2.25
N ARG A 94 -10.84 -16.64 3.36
CA ARG A 94 -10.54 -17.63 4.40
C ARG A 94 -10.58 -18.98 3.68
N HIS A 95 -9.53 -19.79 3.84
CA HIS A 95 -9.60 -21.20 3.54
C HIS A 95 -10.92 -21.72 4.14
N SER A 96 -11.86 -22.04 3.27
CA SER A 96 -13.07 -22.74 3.64
C SER A 96 -12.62 -24.16 3.97
N ASN A 97 -12.45 -24.44 5.27
CA ASN A 97 -12.47 -25.81 5.75
C ASN A 97 -13.94 -26.25 5.69
N PHE A 98 -14.37 -26.66 4.50
CA PHE A 98 -15.45 -27.63 4.30
C PHE A 98 -14.81 -28.90 3.76
#